data_AF-A0ABD3JPJ2-F1
#
_entry.id   AF-A0ABD3JPJ2-F1
#
_cell.length_a   1.000
_cell.length_b   1.000
_cell.length_c   1.000
_cell.angle_alpha   90.00
_cell.angle_beta   90.00
_cell.angle_gamma   90.00
#
_symmetry.space_group_name_H-M   'P 1'
#
loop_
_entity.id
_entity.type
_entity.pdbx_description
1 polymer ?
#
loop_
_entity_poly.entity_id
_entity_poly.type
_entity_poly.pdbx_seq_one_letter_code
_entity_poly.pdbx_strand_id
1 'polypeptide(L)'
;MGDTRCAITAAHRAQGGLILLIVLSVFLKVSLFSSFVAENSGSGNGGDSEYMPKRISKKFLTLEIWMKPNCDNYYKCVTRLKNRIRTHAKTNGYLLVHANGGLNRMRTGICDMVVVAKIMNATLVLPSLNHKSFWTDPSDFKDIFNWKHFIQVLKDDIEIVESLPPKYAVKQPL
;
A
#
# COMPACT_ATOMS: atom_id res chain seq x y z
N MET A 1 -38.08 41.79 26.85
CA MET A 1 -39.17 40.80 27.00
C MET A 1 -39.44 40.24 25.60
N GLY A 2 -39.16 38.96 25.37
CA GLY A 2 -39.31 38.29 24.06
C GLY A 2 -38.26 37.21 23.86
N ASP A 3 -38.59 35.99 24.29
CA ASP A 3 -37.73 34.82 24.46
C ASP A 3 -37.17 34.22 23.16
N THR A 4 -35.85 34.04 23.08
CA THR A 4 -35.17 33.16 22.09
C THR A 4 -35.00 31.72 22.60
N ARG A 5 -35.72 31.33 23.65
CA ARG A 5 -35.68 29.96 24.21
C ARG A 5 -36.84 29.11 23.69
N CYS A 6 -36.93 28.88 22.38
CA CYS A 6 -37.87 27.88 21.83
C CYS A 6 -37.49 27.26 20.47
N ALA A 7 -36.22 27.28 20.08
CA ALA A 7 -35.79 26.67 18.80
C ALA A 7 -34.82 25.49 18.95
N ILE A 8 -34.36 25.16 20.17
CA ILE A 8 -33.36 24.10 20.38
C ILE A 8 -34.02 22.71 20.58
N THR A 9 -35.33 22.64 20.85
CA THR A 9 -36.03 21.37 21.10
C THR A 9 -36.97 20.99 19.95
N ALA A 10 -36.46 20.97 18.72
CA ALA A 10 -37.18 20.34 17.58
C ALA A 10 -36.25 19.78 16.48
N ALA A 11 -34.95 20.06 16.52
CA ALA A 11 -34.00 19.60 15.49
C ALA A 11 -33.34 18.23 15.81
N HIS A 12 -33.64 17.62 16.96
CA HIS A 12 -32.99 16.37 17.39
C HIS A 12 -33.82 15.09 17.12
N ARG A 13 -34.79 15.15 16.21
CA ARG A 13 -35.60 13.96 15.82
C ARG A 13 -35.50 13.56 14.35
N ALA A 14 -34.72 14.28 13.54
CA ALA A 14 -34.54 13.98 12.11
C ALA A 14 -33.10 13.61 11.70
N GLN A 15 -32.11 13.68 12.61
CA GLN A 15 -30.71 13.35 12.28
C GLN A 15 -30.37 11.85 12.45
N GLY A 16 -31.12 11.11 13.28
CA GLY A 16 -30.89 9.68 13.48
C GLY A 16 -31.28 8.82 12.26
N GLY A 17 -32.32 9.23 11.52
CA GLY A 17 -32.78 8.51 10.33
C GLY A 17 -31.82 8.62 9.15
N LEU A 18 -31.18 9.78 8.97
CA LEU A 18 -30.25 10.01 7.87
C LEU A 18 -28.96 9.19 8.01
N ILE A 19 -28.43 9.09 9.23
CA ILE A 19 -27.25 8.26 9.52
C ILE A 19 -27.58 6.78 9.30
N LEU A 20 -28.76 6.32 9.75
CA LEU A 20 -29.20 4.94 9.54
C LEU A 20 -29.35 4.61 8.04
N LEU A 21 -29.89 5.55 7.23
CA LEU A 21 -29.99 5.39 5.78
C LEU A 21 -28.62 5.36 5.08
N ILE A 22 -27.67 6.19 5.51
CA ILE A 22 -26.31 6.17 4.97
C ILE A 22 -25.63 4.84 5.33
N VAL A 23 -25.71 4.40 6.58
CA VAL A 23 -25.13 3.13 7.04
C VAL A 23 -25.76 1.94 6.31
N LEU A 24 -27.10 1.91 6.17
CA LEU A 24 -27.80 0.88 5.39
C LEU A 24 -27.38 0.90 3.91
N SER A 25 -27.21 2.08 3.31
CA SER A 25 -26.78 2.18 1.90
C SER A 25 -25.35 1.68 1.69
N VAL A 26 -24.45 1.94 2.64
CA VAL A 26 -23.07 1.47 2.62
C VAL A 26 -23.03 -0.03 2.88
N PHE A 27 -23.78 -0.54 3.85
CA PHE A 27 -23.89 -1.98 4.11
C PHE A 27 -24.46 -2.74 2.93
N LEU A 28 -25.53 -2.25 2.30
CA LEU A 28 -26.11 -2.86 1.10
C LEU A 28 -25.12 -2.87 -0.06
N LYS A 29 -24.37 -1.78 -0.27
CA LYS A 29 -23.31 -1.75 -1.30
C LYS A 29 -22.16 -2.69 -0.98
N VAL A 30 -21.72 -2.79 0.27
CA VAL A 30 -20.64 -3.69 0.70
C VAL A 30 -21.09 -5.15 0.59
N SER A 31 -22.30 -5.50 1.00
CA SER A 31 -22.86 -6.85 0.87
C SER A 31 -23.04 -7.25 -0.59
N LEU A 32 -23.56 -6.36 -1.45
CA LEU A 32 -23.65 -6.62 -2.90
C LEU A 32 -22.27 -6.76 -3.55
N PHE A 33 -21.28 -5.97 -3.11
CA PHE A 33 -19.90 -6.09 -3.60
C PHE A 33 -19.25 -7.41 -3.16
N SER A 34 -19.49 -7.86 -1.93
CA SER A 34 -19.04 -9.17 -1.43
C SER A 34 -19.74 -10.33 -2.14
N SER A 35 -21.03 -10.22 -2.47
CA SER A 35 -21.74 -11.21 -3.29
C SER A 35 -21.23 -11.26 -4.73
N PHE A 36 -20.90 -10.11 -5.33
CA PHE A 36 -20.25 -10.06 -6.65
C PHE A 36 -18.86 -10.73 -6.65
N VAL A 37 -18.14 -10.66 -5.53
CA VAL A 37 -16.85 -11.36 -5.35
C VAL A 37 -17.04 -12.87 -5.08
N ALA A 38 -18.19 -13.29 -4.55
CA ALA A 38 -18.47 -14.70 -4.23
C ALA A 38 -19.00 -15.53 -5.40
N GLU A 39 -19.40 -14.91 -6.52
CA GLU A 39 -20.01 -15.60 -7.67
C GLU A 39 -19.09 -15.70 -8.91
N ASN A 40 -17.78 -15.50 -8.74
CA ASN A 40 -16.78 -15.74 -9.79
C ASN A 40 -15.73 -16.79 -9.40
N SER A 41 -16.17 -17.85 -8.70
CA SER A 41 -15.44 -19.13 -8.68
C SER A 41 -15.80 -19.95 -9.92
N GLY A 42 -15.30 -19.48 -11.07
CA GLY A 42 -15.35 -20.18 -12.35
C GLY A 42 -14.15 -21.10 -12.53
N SER A 43 -14.45 -22.37 -12.75
CA SER A 43 -13.57 -23.51 -13.02
C SER A 43 -12.54 -23.28 -14.13
N GLY A 44 -11.32 -23.77 -13.94
CA GLY A 44 -10.28 -23.89 -14.97
C GLY A 44 -9.35 -25.06 -14.65
N ASN A 45 -9.48 -26.12 -15.44
CA ASN A 45 -8.76 -27.40 -15.34
C ASN A 45 -7.53 -27.39 -16.25
N GLY A 46 -6.44 -28.04 -15.82
CA GLY A 46 -5.41 -28.71 -16.66
C GLY A 46 -4.46 -27.85 -17.50
N GLY A 47 -3.15 -28.07 -17.35
CA GLY A 47 -2.13 -27.64 -18.30
C GLY A 47 -0.72 -27.63 -17.71
N ASP A 48 0.12 -28.53 -18.20
CA ASP A 48 1.44 -28.92 -17.71
C ASP A 48 2.41 -27.76 -17.43
N SER A 49 3.13 -27.89 -16.30
CA SER A 49 4.23 -27.01 -15.90
C SER A 49 5.45 -27.23 -16.79
N GLU A 50 5.52 -26.50 -17.91
CA GLU A 50 6.80 -26.31 -18.61
C GLU A 50 7.64 -25.28 -17.83
N TYR A 51 8.62 -25.80 -17.10
CA TYR A 51 9.54 -25.06 -16.24
C TYR A 51 10.41 -24.13 -17.10
N MET A 52 10.04 -22.86 -17.22
CA MET A 52 10.88 -21.83 -17.85
C MET A 52 12.15 -21.67 -17.02
N PRO A 53 13.36 -21.86 -17.59
CA PRO A 53 14.59 -21.78 -16.81
C PRO A 53 14.81 -20.35 -16.34
N LYS A 54 15.15 -20.20 -15.05
CA LYS A 54 15.61 -18.95 -14.44
C LYS A 54 16.59 -18.26 -15.39
N ARG A 55 16.25 -17.04 -15.83
CA ARG A 55 17.17 -16.18 -16.56
C ARG A 55 18.37 -15.93 -15.65
N ILE A 56 19.46 -16.65 -15.94
CA ILE A 56 20.79 -16.35 -15.45
C ILE A 56 21.00 -14.85 -15.64
N SER A 57 21.36 -14.17 -14.55
CA SER A 57 21.65 -12.74 -14.55
C SER A 57 22.86 -12.48 -15.44
N LYS A 58 22.64 -12.36 -16.74
CA LYS A 58 23.54 -11.58 -17.58
C LYS A 58 23.52 -10.20 -16.95
N LYS A 59 24.67 -9.74 -16.45
CA LYS A 59 24.89 -8.34 -16.09
C LYS A 59 24.36 -7.52 -17.26
N PHE A 60 23.19 -6.93 -17.09
CA PHE A 60 22.61 -6.05 -18.10
C PHE A 60 23.59 -4.88 -18.15
N LEU A 61 24.39 -4.80 -19.22
CA LEU A 61 25.05 -3.55 -19.56
C LEU A 61 23.91 -2.54 -19.64
N THR A 62 23.77 -1.69 -18.63
CA THR A 62 22.81 -0.60 -18.67
C THR A 62 23.09 0.15 -19.94
N LEU A 63 22.20 0.01 -20.93
CA LEU A 63 22.24 0.79 -22.17
C LEU A 63 22.46 2.25 -21.79
N GLU A 64 23.24 2.96 -22.57
CA GLU A 64 23.62 4.37 -22.36
C GLU A 64 22.41 5.26 -22.04
N ILE A 65 21.25 4.91 -22.60
CA ILE A 65 19.93 5.53 -22.38
C ILE A 65 19.50 5.52 -20.90
N TRP A 66 19.79 4.44 -20.17
CA TRP A 66 19.42 4.27 -18.77
C TRP A 66 20.54 4.65 -17.80
N MET A 67 21.66 5.19 -18.31
CA MET A 67 22.71 5.73 -17.46
C MET A 67 22.28 7.06 -16.87
N LYS A 68 22.75 7.35 -15.65
CA LYS A 68 22.51 8.64 -15.02
C LYS A 68 23.20 9.72 -15.88
N PRO A 69 22.47 10.69 -16.42
CA PRO A 69 23.07 11.74 -17.23
C PRO A 69 24.03 12.59 -16.38
N ASN A 70 25.06 13.17 -17.01
CA ASN A 70 25.93 14.14 -16.34
C ASN A 70 25.11 15.32 -15.86
N CYS A 71 25.11 15.50 -14.55
CA CYS A 71 24.28 16.46 -13.83
C CYS A 71 25.07 17.74 -13.60
N ASP A 72 25.57 18.40 -14.65
CA ASP A 72 26.49 19.53 -14.49
C ASP A 72 25.80 20.78 -13.90
N ASN A 73 24.51 20.99 -14.22
CA ASN A 73 23.71 22.13 -13.74
C ASN A 73 22.38 21.73 -13.08
N TYR A 74 22.21 20.44 -12.73
CA TYR A 74 20.98 19.98 -12.08
C TYR A 74 20.94 20.41 -10.62
N TYR A 75 19.96 21.24 -10.27
CA TYR A 75 19.60 21.54 -8.89
C TYR A 75 18.13 21.18 -8.65
N LYS A 76 17.82 20.69 -7.45
CA LYS A 76 16.43 20.38 -7.09
C LYS A 76 15.67 21.68 -6.87
N CYS A 77 14.59 21.90 -7.64
CA CYS A 77 13.70 23.05 -7.46
C CYS A 77 13.01 23.07 -6.09
N VAL A 78 12.93 21.91 -5.42
CA VAL A 78 12.34 21.77 -4.09
C VAL A 78 13.34 21.07 -3.17
N THR A 79 13.78 21.77 -2.13
CA THR A 79 14.58 21.18 -1.06
C THR A 79 13.69 20.48 -0.05
N ARG A 80 14.18 19.38 0.51
CA ARG A 80 13.46 18.64 1.54
C ARG A 80 13.45 19.48 2.82
N LEU A 81 12.28 19.87 3.29
CA LEU A 81 12.15 20.61 4.54
C LEU A 81 12.56 19.73 5.72
N LYS A 82 13.36 20.27 6.64
CA LYS A 82 13.92 19.51 7.78
C LYS A 82 12.86 18.84 8.66
N ASN A 83 11.68 19.45 8.80
CA ASN A 83 10.55 18.87 9.55
C ASN A 83 9.90 17.65 8.87
N ARG A 84 10.21 17.38 7.60
CA ARG A 84 9.74 16.18 6.87
C ARG A 84 10.72 15.01 6.96
N ILE A 85 11.88 15.24 7.57
CA ILE A 85 12.87 14.22 7.87
C ILE A 85 12.40 13.49 9.12
N ARG A 86 12.33 12.17 9.05
CA ARG A 86 12.01 11.33 10.20
C ARG A 86 13.04 11.58 11.30
N THR A 87 12.58 11.94 12.49
CA THR A 87 13.44 11.85 13.67
C THR A 87 13.69 10.36 13.91
N HIS A 88 14.94 9.95 14.19
CA HIS A 88 15.30 8.53 14.44
C HIS A 88 14.67 7.95 15.73
N ALA A 89 13.52 8.47 16.13
CA ALA A 89 12.71 8.01 17.23
C ALA A 89 12.08 6.65 16.93
N LYS A 90 11.69 5.97 18.00
CA LYS A 90 10.99 4.70 17.97
C LYS A 90 9.67 4.83 17.18
N THR A 91 9.40 3.89 16.28
CA THR A 91 8.14 3.81 15.54
C THR A 91 7.00 3.25 16.38
N ASN A 92 5.77 3.56 15.99
CA ASN A 92 4.55 3.17 16.71
C ASN A 92 4.18 1.70 16.50
N GLY A 93 4.71 1.04 15.47
CA GLY A 93 4.36 -0.34 15.12
C GLY A 93 4.91 -0.76 13.77
N TYR A 94 4.40 -1.89 13.25
CA TYR A 94 4.78 -2.46 11.96
C TYR A 94 3.57 -2.51 11.03
N LEU A 95 3.77 -2.17 9.76
CA LEU A 95 2.78 -2.28 8.71
C LEU A 95 3.17 -3.40 7.75
N LEU A 96 2.35 -4.44 7.68
CA LEU A 96 2.47 -5.52 6.70
C LEU A 96 1.60 -5.19 5.51
N VAL A 97 2.16 -5.31 4.31
CA VAL A 97 1.48 -4.95 3.07
C VAL A 97 1.48 -6.12 2.11
N HIS A 98 0.29 -6.53 1.70
CA HIS A 98 0.06 -7.50 0.64
C HIS A 98 -0.49 -6.76 -0.58
N ALA A 99 0.34 -6.59 -1.62
CA ALA A 99 -0.07 -5.91 -2.84
C ALA A 99 -0.73 -6.90 -3.80
N ASN A 100 -1.97 -6.61 -4.19
CA ASN A 100 -2.79 -7.45 -5.07
C ASN A 100 -3.03 -6.76 -6.42
N GLY A 101 -3.29 -7.56 -7.46
CA GLY A 101 -3.61 -7.06 -8.80
C GLY A 101 -2.42 -7.11 -9.77
N GLY A 102 -2.54 -6.43 -10.91
CA GLY A 102 -1.45 -6.31 -11.88
C GLY A 102 -0.32 -5.39 -11.39
N LEU A 103 0.87 -5.50 -11.98
CA LEU A 103 2.10 -4.80 -11.55
C LEU A 103 1.93 -3.28 -11.38
N ASN A 104 1.18 -2.64 -12.29
CA ASN A 104 0.89 -1.20 -12.21
C ASN A 104 0.02 -0.84 -11.00
N ARG A 105 -0.94 -1.70 -10.64
CA ARG A 105 -1.79 -1.49 -9.45
C ARG A 105 -1.01 -1.75 -8.16
N MET A 106 -0.17 -2.79 -8.15
CA MET A 106 0.70 -3.09 -7.03
C MET A 106 1.63 -1.92 -6.72
N ARG A 107 2.26 -1.33 -7.75
CA ARG A 107 3.11 -0.14 -7.59
C ARG A 107 2.37 1.01 -6.91
N THR A 108 1.16 1.33 -7.36
CA THR A 108 0.35 2.39 -6.76
C THR A 108 0.02 2.07 -5.29
N GLY A 109 -0.44 0.85 -5.01
CA GLY A 109 -0.77 0.44 -3.64
C GLY A 109 0.44 0.48 -2.68
N ILE A 110 1.63 0.11 -3.16
CA ILE A 110 2.87 0.23 -2.38
C ILE A 110 3.18 1.70 -2.08
N CYS A 111 3.02 2.60 -3.06
CA CYS A 111 3.20 4.03 -2.85
C CYS A 111 2.23 4.58 -1.80
N ASP A 112 0.96 4.17 -1.84
CA ASP A 112 -0.05 4.59 -0.85
C ASP A 112 0.34 4.13 0.56
N MET A 113 0.83 2.90 0.70
CA MET A 113 1.26 2.39 2.01
C MET A 113 2.51 3.07 2.57
N VAL A 114 3.42 3.57 1.71
CA VAL A 114 4.54 4.41 2.14
C VAL A 114 4.02 5.71 2.78
N VAL A 115 2.99 6.33 2.18
CA VAL A 115 2.37 7.54 2.72
C VAL A 115 1.68 7.24 4.06
N VAL A 116 0.93 6.14 4.14
CA VAL A 116 0.28 5.70 5.39
C VAL A 116 1.30 5.45 6.50
N ALA A 117 2.39 4.72 6.20
CA ALA A 117 3.45 4.46 7.16
C ALA A 117 4.07 5.76 7.70
N LYS A 118 4.24 6.77 6.84
CA LYS A 118 4.74 8.09 7.25
C LYS A 118 3.77 8.82 8.18
N ILE A 119 2.47 8.85 7.83
CA ILE A 119 1.44 9.52 8.63
C ILE A 119 1.32 8.85 10.02
N MET A 120 1.42 7.53 10.07
CA MET A 120 1.28 6.76 11.32
C MET A 120 2.58 6.66 12.13
N ASN A 121 3.72 7.15 11.61
CA ASN A 121 5.06 6.89 12.15
C ASN A 121 5.30 5.39 12.41
N ALA A 122 4.92 4.54 11.44
CA ALA A 122 5.06 3.09 11.50
C ALA A 122 6.28 2.61 10.69
N THR A 123 6.84 1.47 11.10
CA THR A 123 7.84 0.76 10.30
C THR A 123 7.14 -0.04 9.22
N LEU A 124 7.46 0.20 7.96
CA LEU A 124 6.96 -0.58 6.84
C LEU A 124 7.77 -1.87 6.70
N VAL A 125 7.12 -3.03 6.78
CA VAL A 125 7.75 -4.29 6.38
C VAL A 125 7.69 -4.37 4.86
N LEU A 126 8.76 -4.88 4.24
CA LEU A 126 8.85 -4.99 2.79
C LEU A 126 7.58 -5.64 2.22
N PRO A 127 6.89 -5.00 1.25
CA PRO A 127 5.63 -5.52 0.73
C PRO A 127 5.81 -6.89 0.07
N SER A 128 4.83 -7.78 0.28
CA SER A 128 4.72 -9.03 -0.48
C SER A 128 3.78 -8.83 -1.67
N LEU A 129 4.08 -9.49 -2.77
CA LEU A 129 3.25 -9.47 -3.98
C LEU A 129 2.32 -10.69 -3.99
N ASN A 130 1.11 -10.53 -4.50
CA ASN A 130 0.17 -11.64 -4.65
C ASN A 130 0.08 -12.07 -6.12
N HIS A 131 0.47 -13.32 -6.37
CA HIS A 131 0.57 -13.91 -7.70
C HIS A 131 -0.72 -14.61 -8.16
N LYS A 132 -1.77 -14.63 -7.32
CA LYS A 132 -2.90 -15.56 -7.50
C LYS A 132 -4.03 -15.07 -8.42
N SER A 133 -4.14 -13.77 -8.74
CA SER A 133 -5.36 -13.27 -9.41
C SER A 133 -5.16 -12.58 -10.76
N PHE A 134 -4.06 -11.86 -10.99
CA PHE A 134 -3.87 -11.10 -12.25
C PHE A 134 -2.43 -11.09 -12.77
N TRP A 135 -1.47 -11.53 -11.98
CA TRP A 135 -0.05 -11.53 -12.32
C TRP A 135 0.53 -12.90 -11.97
N THR A 136 0.68 -13.77 -12.98
CA THR A 136 1.06 -15.19 -12.80
C THR A 136 2.57 -15.42 -12.72
N ASP A 137 3.37 -14.37 -12.74
CA ASP A 137 4.82 -14.48 -12.54
C ASP A 137 5.10 -14.84 -11.07
N PRO A 138 5.88 -15.89 -10.77
CA PRO A 138 6.22 -16.29 -9.40
C PRO A 138 7.25 -15.39 -8.72
N SER A 139 7.75 -14.36 -9.38
CA SER A 139 8.80 -13.45 -8.88
C SER A 139 8.34 -12.62 -7.69
N ASP A 140 9.08 -12.63 -6.59
CA ASP A 140 8.79 -11.86 -5.38
C ASP A 140 9.15 -10.37 -5.54
N PHE A 141 8.81 -9.55 -4.55
CA PHE A 141 9.13 -8.11 -4.54
C PHE A 141 10.61 -7.83 -4.84
N LYS A 142 11.53 -8.62 -4.28
CA LYS A 142 12.98 -8.44 -4.46
C LYS A 142 13.48 -8.81 -5.85
N ASP A 143 12.73 -9.64 -6.58
CA ASP A 143 13.06 -10.07 -7.94
C ASP A 143 12.64 -9.02 -8.97
N ILE A 144 11.53 -8.32 -8.71
CA ILE A 144 10.96 -7.32 -9.61
C ILE A 144 11.48 -5.90 -9.30
N PHE A 145 11.56 -5.54 -8.02
CA PHE A 145 11.92 -4.19 -7.59
C PHE A 145 13.32 -4.14 -6.97
N ASN A 146 14.03 -3.05 -7.25
CA ASN A 146 15.29 -2.75 -6.55
C ASN A 146 14.99 -2.31 -5.11
N TRP A 147 14.78 -3.30 -4.24
CA TRP A 147 14.42 -3.10 -2.85
C TRP A 147 15.49 -2.33 -2.06
N LYS A 148 16.78 -2.49 -2.39
CA LYS A 148 17.86 -1.73 -1.77
C LYS A 148 17.75 -0.24 -2.07
N HIS A 149 17.49 0.10 -3.34
CA HIS A 149 17.25 1.48 -3.73
C HIS A 149 15.99 2.04 -3.09
N PHE A 150 14.92 1.24 -3.01
CA PHE A 150 13.68 1.61 -2.33
C PHE A 150 13.90 2.00 -0.86
N ILE A 151 14.60 1.17 -0.09
CA ILE A 151 14.96 1.48 1.31
C ILE A 151 15.83 2.73 1.38
N GLN A 152 16.85 2.84 0.53
CA GLN A 152 17.79 3.95 0.56
C GLN A 152 17.14 5.29 0.25
N VAL A 153 16.20 5.35 -0.69
CA VAL A 153 15.51 6.59 -1.07
C VAL A 153 14.55 7.05 0.02
N LEU A 154 13.91 6.10 0.72
CA LEU A 154 12.90 6.39 1.74
C LEU A 154 13.44 6.45 3.17
N LYS A 155 14.74 6.20 3.38
CA LYS A 155 15.36 6.08 4.71
C LYS A 155 15.12 7.28 5.64
N ASP A 156 15.02 8.49 5.09
CA ASP A 156 14.74 9.69 5.89
C ASP A 156 13.25 10.07 5.91
N ASP A 157 12.36 9.30 5.28
CA ASP A 157 10.91 9.46 5.33
C ASP A 157 10.25 8.48 6.29
N ILE A 158 10.59 7.20 6.18
CA ILE A 158 10.01 6.10 6.95
C ILE A 158 11.07 5.05 7.26
N GLU A 159 10.84 4.26 8.30
CA GLU A 159 11.65 3.08 8.59
C GLU A 159 11.12 1.89 7.78
N ILE A 160 12.01 1.18 7.09
CA ILE A 160 11.65 0.00 6.30
C ILE A 160 12.53 -1.17 6.74
N VAL A 161 11.89 -2.32 7.00
CA VAL A 161 12.57 -3.57 7.36
C VAL A 161 12.23 -4.66 6.37
N GLU A 162 13.15 -5.59 6.12
CA GLU A 162 12.95 -6.67 5.16
C GLU A 162 11.94 -7.73 5.64
N SER A 163 11.88 -7.96 6.95
CA SER A 163 11.00 -8.95 7.55
C SER A 163 10.55 -8.49 8.93
N LEU A 164 9.40 -9.01 9.37
CA LEU A 164 8.87 -8.73 10.68
C LEU A 164 9.79 -9.34 11.76
N PRO A 165 10.15 -8.60 12.83
CA PRO A 165 10.99 -9.15 13.88
C PRO A 165 10.37 -10.39 14.54
N PRO A 166 11.18 -11.38 14.97
CA PRO A 166 10.68 -12.65 15.50
C PRO A 166 9.66 -12.52 16.62
N LYS A 167 9.82 -11.50 17.48
CA LYS A 167 8.91 -11.18 18.59
C LYS A 167 7.46 -10.85 18.17
N TYR A 168 7.24 -10.51 16.90
CA TYR A 168 5.92 -10.22 16.35
C TYR A 168 5.47 -11.24 15.30
N ALA A 169 6.34 -12.17 14.87
CA ALA A 169 6.02 -13.17 13.85
C ALA A 169 4.89 -14.14 14.26
N VAL A 170 4.63 -14.27 15.55
CA VAL A 170 3.59 -15.14 16.12
C VAL A 170 2.22 -14.43 16.17
N LYS A 171 2.17 -13.11 15.94
CA LYS A 171 0.91 -12.36 15.99
C LYS A 171 0.22 -12.38 14.64
N GLN A 172 -1.07 -12.72 14.62
CA GLN A 172 -1.87 -12.59 13.41
C GLN A 172 -2.05 -11.10 13.06
N PRO A 173 -1.91 -10.73 11.77
CA PRO A 173 -2.33 -9.41 11.30
C PRO A 173 -3.82 -9.20 11.57
N LEU A 174 -4.17 -8.01 12.06
CA LEU A 174 -5.56 -7.60 12.32
C LEU A 174 -6.38 -7.50 11.03
#